data_AF-A0A0J6KHQ4-F1
#
_entry.id   AF-A0A0J6KHQ4-F1
#
_cell.length_a   1.000
_cell.length_b   1.000
_cell.length_c   1.000
_cell.angle_alpha   90.00
_cell.angle_beta   90.00
_cell.angle_gamma   90.00
#
_symmetry.space_group_name_H-M   'P 1'
#
loop_
_entity.id
_entity.type
_entity.pdbx_description
1 polymer ?
#
loop_
_entity_poly.entity_id
_entity_poly.type
_entity_poly.pdbx_seq_one_letter_code
_entity_poly.pdbx_strand_id
1 'polypeptide(L)'
;MPGRTYPHYWQPAEPRDYSEACAIGRQYAAHLAQLLKTNRQHAARGLLFRITSDMDFADKSHRIGLCKGFFNYLEMLLNLAVERVDLAQHVEAVQRLYLCLEQIAQAQTQKRYRKRGQGR
;
A
#
# COMPACT_ATOMS: atom_id res chain seq x y z
N MET A 1 18.38 12.64 -1.65
CA MET A 1 17.91 13.26 -0.39
C MET A 1 18.46 12.44 0.78
N PRO A 2 19.17 13.05 1.73
CA PRO A 2 19.78 12.32 2.85
C PRO A 2 18.70 11.66 3.74
N GLY A 3 18.91 10.41 4.17
CA GLY A 3 18.09 9.76 5.21
C GLY A 3 16.91 8.88 4.77
N ARG A 4 16.58 8.79 3.47
CA ARG A 4 15.55 7.83 3.00
C ARG A 4 16.13 6.41 2.85
N THR A 5 15.40 5.40 3.34
CA THR A 5 15.69 3.97 3.13
C THR A 5 15.00 3.39 1.88
N TYR A 6 14.27 4.22 1.12
CA TYR A 6 13.54 3.83 -0.08
C TYR A 6 13.49 4.96 -1.14
N PRO A 7 13.31 4.63 -2.44
CA PRO A 7 13.13 5.63 -3.52
C PRO A 7 11.89 6.52 -3.33
N HIS A 8 11.92 7.74 -3.84
CA HIS A 8 10.74 8.63 -3.83
C HIS A 8 9.69 8.12 -4.83
N TYR A 9 8.53 7.67 -4.35
CA TYR A 9 7.51 7.02 -5.19
C TYR A 9 6.44 7.96 -5.75
N TRP A 10 6.33 9.19 -5.23
CA TRP A 10 5.36 10.17 -5.69
C TRP A 10 5.99 11.27 -6.55
N GLN A 11 6.01 11.10 -7.87
CA GLN A 11 6.57 12.09 -8.81
C GLN A 11 5.59 12.35 -9.97
N PRO A 12 4.44 12.97 -9.68
CA PRO A 12 3.47 13.32 -10.72
C PRO A 12 3.99 14.43 -11.63
N ALA A 13 3.50 14.46 -12.87
CA ALA A 13 3.67 15.59 -13.77
C ALA A 13 3.04 16.87 -13.18
N GLU A 14 3.58 18.03 -13.54
CA GLU A 14 3.07 19.32 -13.08
C GLU A 14 1.71 19.64 -13.74
N PRO A 15 0.61 19.77 -12.97
CA PRO A 15 -0.68 20.14 -13.53
C PRO A 15 -0.78 21.65 -13.79
N ARG A 16 -1.51 22.05 -14.82
CA ARG A 16 -1.82 23.46 -15.11
C ARG A 16 -2.90 24.02 -14.20
N ASP A 17 -3.86 23.19 -13.81
CA ASP A 17 -4.98 23.56 -12.96
C ASP A 17 -5.47 22.40 -12.08
N TYR A 18 -6.49 22.66 -11.27
CA TYR A 18 -7.03 21.70 -10.30
C TYR A 18 -7.73 20.51 -10.96
N SER A 19 -8.40 20.73 -12.09
CA SER A 19 -9.11 19.68 -12.82
C SER A 19 -8.12 18.69 -13.42
N GLU A 20 -7.07 19.21 -14.05
CA GLU A 20 -5.95 18.42 -14.56
C GLU A 20 -5.20 17.70 -13.44
N ALA A 21 -4.95 18.36 -12.31
CA ALA A 21 -4.36 17.73 -11.13
C ALA A 21 -5.19 16.51 -10.68
N CYS A 22 -6.50 16.66 -10.59
CA CYS A 22 -7.41 15.54 -10.29
C CYS A 22 -7.34 14.43 -11.35
N ALA A 23 -7.29 14.77 -12.63
CA ALA A 23 -7.19 13.80 -13.71
C ALA A 23 -5.89 12.99 -13.67
N ILE A 24 -4.75 13.65 -13.48
CA ILE A 24 -3.44 13.01 -13.31
C ILE A 24 -3.45 12.10 -12.08
N GLY A 25 -3.99 12.57 -10.95
CA GLY A 25 -4.15 11.76 -9.75
C GLY A 25 -4.88 10.44 -10.01
N ARG A 26 -6.02 10.50 -10.72
CA ARG A 26 -6.79 9.31 -11.11
C ARG A 26 -5.99 8.36 -11.99
N GLN A 27 -5.23 8.88 -12.96
CA GLN A 27 -4.38 8.07 -13.84
C GLN A 27 -3.30 7.32 -13.05
N TYR A 28 -2.66 7.97 -12.08
CA TYR A 28 -1.65 7.34 -11.24
C TYR A 28 -2.24 6.24 -10.35
N ALA A 29 -3.45 6.44 -9.81
CA ALA A 29 -4.17 5.40 -9.07
C ALA A 29 -4.52 4.20 -9.97
N ALA A 30 -4.94 4.45 -11.22
CA ALA A 30 -5.16 3.39 -12.20
C ALA A 30 -3.88 2.62 -12.54
N HIS A 31 -2.74 3.30 -12.66
CA HIS A 31 -1.45 2.65 -12.86
C HIS A 31 -1.03 1.79 -11.66
N LEU A 32 -1.24 2.27 -10.42
CA LEU A 32 -1.02 1.47 -9.22
C LEU A 32 -1.91 0.22 -9.22
N ALA A 33 -3.20 0.36 -9.51
CA ALA A 33 -4.13 -0.77 -9.58
C ALA A 33 -3.71 -1.79 -10.64
N GLN A 34 -3.29 -1.33 -11.83
CA GLN A 34 -2.79 -2.20 -12.89
C GLN A 34 -1.50 -2.91 -12.47
N LEU A 35 -0.57 -2.22 -11.81
CA LEU A 35 0.67 -2.80 -11.28
C LEU A 35 0.37 -3.91 -10.27
N LEU A 36 -0.56 -3.69 -9.34
CA LEU A 36 -0.97 -4.68 -8.34
C LEU A 36 -1.71 -5.87 -8.97
N LYS A 37 -2.51 -5.61 -10.02
CA LYS A 37 -3.20 -6.66 -10.78
C LYS A 37 -2.23 -7.62 -11.44
N THR A 38 -1.15 -7.11 -12.05
CA THR A 38 -0.14 -7.93 -12.75
C THR A 38 0.93 -8.48 -11.82
N ASN A 39 1.16 -7.85 -10.66
CA ASN A 39 2.22 -8.21 -9.73
C ASN A 39 1.67 -8.42 -8.31
N ARG A 40 0.80 -9.42 -8.16
CA ARG A 40 0.07 -9.69 -6.91
C ARG A 40 1.00 -9.90 -5.71
N GLN A 41 2.23 -10.39 -5.91
CA GLN A 41 3.21 -10.53 -4.82
C GLN A 41 3.64 -9.21 -4.15
N HIS A 42 3.31 -8.05 -4.73
CA HIS A 42 3.58 -6.74 -4.12
C HIS A 42 2.38 -6.17 -3.36
N ALA A 43 1.19 -6.76 -3.51
CA ALA A 43 0.02 -6.39 -2.72
C ALA A 43 0.30 -6.63 -1.23
N ALA A 44 -0.24 -5.75 -0.37
CA ALA A 44 -0.05 -5.79 1.08
C ALA A 44 1.41 -5.68 1.58
N ARG A 45 2.36 -5.21 0.76
CA ARG A 45 3.78 -4.99 1.15
C ARG A 45 4.15 -3.52 1.37
N GLY A 46 3.16 -2.68 1.67
CA GLY A 46 3.39 -1.26 2.00
C GLY A 46 3.79 -0.36 0.82
N LEU A 47 3.54 -0.76 -0.43
CA LEU A 47 3.78 0.12 -1.58
C LEU A 47 2.88 1.37 -1.53
N LEU A 48 1.57 1.18 -1.31
CA LEU A 48 0.64 2.30 -1.17
C LEU A 48 1.06 3.22 -0.02
N PHE A 49 1.39 2.67 1.15
CA PHE A 49 1.91 3.45 2.28
C PHE A 49 3.10 4.33 1.87
N ARG A 50 4.12 3.76 1.23
CA ARG A 50 5.31 4.52 0.79
C ARG A 50 4.99 5.61 -0.24
N ILE A 51 4.08 5.34 -1.19
CA ILE A 51 3.57 6.35 -2.12
C ILE A 51 2.95 7.52 -1.33
N THR A 52 2.05 7.20 -0.39
CA THR A 52 1.33 8.22 0.38
C THR A 52 2.23 8.99 1.33
N SER A 53 3.29 8.38 1.85
CA SER A 53 4.31 9.08 2.67
C SER A 53 5.10 10.12 1.89
N ASP A 54 5.13 10.01 0.56
CA ASP A 54 5.82 10.95 -0.32
C ASP A 54 4.87 12.02 -0.92
N MET A 55 3.57 11.98 -0.59
CA MET A 55 2.59 12.99 -0.99
C MET A 55 2.64 14.21 -0.06
N ASP A 56 2.47 15.41 -0.63
CA ASP A 56 2.24 16.62 0.14
C ASP A 56 0.73 16.85 0.34
N PHE A 57 0.24 16.54 1.54
CA PHE A 57 -1.16 16.77 1.94
C PHE A 57 -1.41 18.20 2.44
N ALA A 58 -0.35 18.97 2.71
CA ALA A 58 -0.45 20.34 3.18
C ALA A 58 -0.48 21.36 2.03
N ASP A 59 -0.27 20.91 0.78
CA ASP A 59 -0.33 21.74 -0.42
C ASP A 59 -1.71 22.44 -0.52
N LYS A 60 -1.67 23.77 -0.59
CA LYS A 60 -2.87 24.64 -0.70
C LYS A 60 -3.13 25.14 -2.12
N SER A 61 -2.25 24.80 -3.07
CA SER A 61 -2.41 25.13 -4.48
C SER A 61 -3.34 24.13 -5.18
N HIS A 62 -3.52 24.29 -6.49
CA HIS A 62 -4.28 23.35 -7.31
C HIS A 62 -3.70 21.92 -7.30
N ARG A 63 -2.42 21.77 -6.96
CA ARG A 63 -1.70 20.49 -6.90
C ARG A 63 -2.27 19.52 -5.87
N ILE A 64 -2.98 19.98 -4.84
CA ILE A 64 -3.72 19.10 -3.92
C ILE A 64 -4.73 18.21 -4.65
N GLY A 65 -5.16 18.62 -5.85
CA GLY A 65 -5.96 17.80 -6.76
C GLY A 65 -5.30 16.48 -7.14
N LEU A 66 -3.97 16.39 -7.19
CA LEU A 66 -3.24 15.15 -7.46
C LEU A 66 -3.54 14.08 -6.40
N CYS A 67 -3.42 14.45 -5.12
CA CYS A 67 -3.71 13.57 -3.99
C CYS A 67 -5.20 13.22 -3.96
N LYS A 68 -6.09 14.21 -4.08
CA LYS A 68 -7.55 13.99 -4.09
C LYS A 68 -8.00 13.08 -5.22
N GLY A 69 -7.53 13.33 -6.44
CA GLY A 69 -7.84 12.51 -7.61
C GLY A 69 -7.35 11.07 -7.46
N PHE A 70 -6.16 10.89 -6.89
CA PHE A 70 -5.59 9.57 -6.62
C PHE A 70 -6.46 8.75 -5.65
N PHE A 71 -6.78 9.31 -4.48
CA PHE A 71 -7.58 8.60 -3.48
C PHE A 71 -9.03 8.39 -3.91
N ASN A 72 -9.67 9.39 -4.53
CA ASN A 72 -11.04 9.24 -5.01
C ASN A 72 -11.17 8.09 -6.01
N TYR A 73 -10.18 7.89 -6.89
CA TYR A 73 -10.21 6.74 -7.80
C TYR A 73 -9.99 5.41 -7.08
N LEU A 74 -9.13 5.37 -6.06
CA LEU A 74 -8.99 4.17 -5.23
C LEU A 74 -10.29 3.84 -4.50
N GLU A 75 -11.01 4.83 -3.98
CA GLU A 75 -12.34 4.63 -3.38
C GLU A 75 -13.33 4.02 -4.38
N MET A 76 -13.36 4.52 -5.63
CA MET A 76 -14.18 3.93 -6.69
C MET A 76 -13.82 2.46 -6.95
N LEU A 77 -12.52 2.14 -7.02
CA LEU A 77 -12.06 0.76 -7.22
C LEU A 77 -12.39 -0.14 -6.03
N LEU A 78 -12.30 0.37 -4.80
CA LEU A 78 -12.71 -0.35 -3.59
C LEU A 78 -14.20 -0.65 -3.61
N ASN A 79 -15.03 0.32 -3.99
CA ASN A 79 -16.47 0.14 -4.11
C ASN A 79 -16.81 -1.00 -5.10
N LEU A 80 -16.15 -1.01 -6.27
CA LEU A 80 -16.32 -2.08 -7.26
C LEU A 80 -15.83 -3.46 -6.77
N ALA A 81 -14.82 -3.48 -5.91
CA ALA A 81 -14.24 -4.72 -5.40
C ALA A 81 -15.09 -5.33 -4.27
N VAL A 82 -15.65 -4.50 -3.38
CA VAL A 82 -16.46 -4.96 -2.24
C VAL A 82 -17.69 -5.74 -2.70
N GLU A 83 -18.30 -5.38 -3.83
CA GLU A 83 -19.41 -6.15 -4.42
C GLU A 83 -19.06 -7.60 -4.76
N ARG A 84 -17.77 -7.93 -4.88
CA ARG A 84 -17.28 -9.25 -5.31
C ARG A 84 -16.63 -10.07 -4.21
N VAL A 85 -16.58 -9.54 -2.99
CA VAL A 85 -15.86 -10.16 -1.87
C VAL A 85 -16.80 -10.32 -0.69
N ASP A 86 -16.91 -11.53 -0.16
CA ASP A 86 -17.44 -11.72 1.19
C ASP A 86 -16.46 -11.11 2.19
N LEU A 87 -16.74 -9.88 2.59
CA LEU A 87 -15.83 -9.09 3.40
C LEU A 87 -15.61 -9.73 4.77
N ALA A 88 -16.65 -10.30 5.38
CA ALA A 88 -16.55 -10.91 6.70
C ALA A 88 -15.64 -12.14 6.66
N GLN A 89 -15.89 -13.03 5.69
CA GLN A 89 -15.05 -14.21 5.51
C GLN A 89 -13.61 -13.83 5.14
N HIS A 90 -13.42 -12.83 4.29
CA HIS A 90 -12.09 -12.40 3.87
C HIS A 90 -11.28 -11.82 5.03
N VAL A 91 -11.87 -10.95 5.85
CA VAL A 91 -11.21 -10.38 7.03
C VAL A 91 -10.79 -11.47 8.01
N GLU A 92 -11.66 -12.44 8.29
CA GLU A 92 -11.34 -13.56 9.17
C GLU A 92 -10.16 -14.39 8.61
N ALA A 93 -10.17 -14.68 7.31
CA ALA A 93 -9.07 -15.40 6.66
C ALA A 93 -7.74 -14.64 6.76
N VAL A 94 -7.75 -13.32 6.55
CA VAL A 94 -6.55 -12.47 6.67
C VAL A 94 -6.04 -12.44 8.12
N GLN A 95 -6.92 -12.30 9.11
CA GLN A 95 -6.52 -12.32 10.52
C GLN A 95 -5.88 -13.66 10.91
N ARG A 96 -6.50 -14.78 10.51
CA ARG A 96 -5.95 -16.13 10.75
C ARG A 96 -4.58 -16.32 10.09
N LEU A 97 -4.39 -15.79 8.89
CA LEU A 97 -3.09 -15.81 8.21
C LEU A 97 -2.01 -15.11 9.05
N TYR A 98 -2.26 -13.89 9.52
CA TYR A 98 -1.29 -13.15 10.32
C TYR A 98 -0.97 -13.83 11.65
N LEU A 99 -1.98 -14.36 12.34
CA LEU A 99 -1.77 -15.16 13.57
C LEU A 99 -0.89 -16.39 13.30
N CYS A 100 -1.13 -17.09 12.20
CA CYS A 100 -0.31 -18.26 11.81
C CYS A 100 1.15 -17.85 11.54
N LEU A 101 1.37 -16.75 10.82
CA LEU A 101 2.70 -16.23 10.54
C LEU A 101 3.47 -15.87 11.83
N GLU A 102 2.79 -15.27 12.81
CA GLU A 102 3.36 -14.97 14.12
C GLU A 102 3.75 -16.24 14.89
N GLN A 103 2.88 -17.25 14.92
CA GLN A 103 3.17 -18.54 15.55
C GLN A 103 4.38 -19.25 14.92
N ILE A 104 4.48 -19.23 13.59
CA ILE A 104 5.63 -19.77 12.85
C ILE A 104 6.91 -19.03 13.26
N ALA A 105 6.88 -17.69 13.30
CA ALA A 105 8.03 -16.88 13.69
C ALA A 105 8.48 -17.16 15.14
N GLN A 106 7.54 -17.33 16.07
CA GLN A 106 7.80 -17.70 17.46
C GLN A 106 8.42 -19.10 17.58
N ALA A 107 7.86 -20.09 16.88
CA ALA A 107 8.37 -21.46 16.89
C ALA A 107 9.79 -21.55 16.31
N GLN A 108 10.09 -20.81 15.24
CA GLN A 108 11.44 -20.71 14.69
C GLN A 108 12.43 -20.08 15.68
N THR A 109 11.99 -19.04 16.38
CA THR A 109 12.78 -18.36 17.42
C THR A 109 13.09 -19.32 18.58
N GLN A 110 12.08 -20.03 19.10
CA GLN A 110 12.26 -21.04 20.15
C GLN A 110 13.19 -22.19 19.73
N LYS A 111 13.09 -22.68 18.49
CA LYS A 111 14.02 -23.69 17.94
C LYS A 111 15.46 -23.19 17.91
N ARG A 112 15.68 -21.92 17.54
CA ARG A 112 17.03 -21.29 17.57
C ARG A 112 17.58 -21.20 19.00
N TYR A 113 16.75 -20.82 19.98
CA TYR A 113 17.15 -20.79 21.38
C TYR A 113 17.52 -22.19 21.91
N ARG A 114 16.69 -23.21 21.63
CA ARG A 114 16.98 -24.60 22.04
C ARG A 114 18.27 -25.15 21.43
N LYS A 115 18.53 -24.90 20.14
CA LYS A 115 19.80 -25.29 19.49
C LYS A 115 21.03 -24.61 20.10
N ARG A 116 20.90 -23.35 20.57
CA ARG A 116 22.00 -22.64 21.24
C ARG A 116 22.25 -23.13 22.68
N GLY A 117 21.21 -23.61 23.37
CA GLY A 117 21.31 -24.14 24.73
C GLY A 117 21.85 -25.58 24.83
N GLN A 118 21.84 -26.35 23.74
CA GLN A 118 22.35 -27.74 23.68
C GLN A 118 23.83 -27.85 23.26
N GLY A 119 24.51 -26.72 23.02
CA GLY A 119 25.92 -26.67 22.61
C GLY A 119 26.90 -26.30 23.74
N ARG A 120 26.54 -26.54 25.00
CA ARG A 120 27.40 -26.37 26.18
C ARG A 120 27.47 -27.67 26.96
#